data_AF-A0A0A2TKG2-F1
#
_entry.id   AF-A0A0A2TKG2-F1
#
_cell.length_a   1.000
_cell.length_b   1.000
_cell.length_c   1.000
_cell.angle_alpha   90.00
_cell.angle_beta   90.00
_cell.angle_gamma   90.00
#
_symmetry.space_group_name_H-M   'P 1'
#
loop_
_entity.id
_entity.type
_entity.pdbx_description
1 polymer ?
#
loop_
_entity_poly.entity_id
_entity_poly.type
_entity_poly.pdbx_seq_one_letter_code
_entity_poly.pdbx_strand_id
1 'polypeptide(L)'
;PSALKVLQELSGYDETTGKLFPTIGDYLKAPVGTASSGNWIYAGVTGNGNLAARRKNTDPSGLKLFREWSFSWPGNIRILNNRASCDELGQPVDEKRKLVWWDAAANVWAGNDGGDVVDKTKGPDTPEGKLSFRMCPEGVGRIFAAPYMSGLPAEAPADGLPAIGIRASTNCVDGPLPEFYEAVESPTANLLHPAVSSNPTALVVSTKIGKAEEFPYVLTTFRVVDHFCSGGVTRNIPWLNENSPEPFAEISKNLGQKIGVKEGDMVEVSSARGKIKVRALVTDRILSYKVNGKDTETVGMPYHWGFASLSPGASANDITIAALDPGASIMEYKVCLCNIRRAN
;
A
#
# COMPACT_ATOMS: atom_id res chain seq x y z
N PRO A 1 -29.69 -2.33 6.38
CA PRO A 1 -29.32 -1.02 6.96
C PRO A 1 -29.12 0.00 5.81
N SER A 2 -29.51 1.26 5.97
CA SER A 2 -29.27 2.30 4.94
C SER A 2 -27.78 2.66 4.89
N ALA A 3 -27.19 2.68 3.70
CA ALA A 3 -25.78 3.05 3.50
C ALA A 3 -25.47 4.47 4.02
N LEU A 4 -26.41 5.41 3.86
CA LEU A 4 -26.26 6.77 4.39
C LEU A 4 -26.24 6.77 5.93
N LYS A 5 -27.09 5.96 6.57
CA LYS A 5 -27.12 5.87 8.03
C LYS A 5 -25.81 5.29 8.55
N VAL A 6 -25.28 4.24 7.93
CA VAL A 6 -23.95 3.71 8.27
C VAL A 6 -22.88 4.79 8.14
N LEU A 7 -22.91 5.58 7.06
CA LEU A 7 -21.95 6.67 6.88
C LEU A 7 -22.11 7.79 7.93
N GLN A 8 -23.32 8.07 8.40
CA GLN A 8 -23.57 9.04 9.47
C GLN A 8 -22.98 8.56 10.81
N GLU A 9 -23.15 7.29 11.15
CA GLU A 9 -22.51 6.68 12.33
C GLU A 9 -20.97 6.75 12.23
N LEU A 10 -20.40 6.51 11.05
CA LEU A 10 -18.96 6.67 10.80
C LEU A 10 -18.50 8.13 10.84
N SER A 11 -19.34 9.06 10.37
CA SER A 11 -19.06 10.50 10.28
C SER A 11 -19.13 11.22 11.62
N GLY A 12 -19.71 10.57 12.63
CA GLY A 12 -19.79 11.06 14.00
C GLY A 12 -20.79 12.16 14.26
N TYR A 13 -21.24 12.20 15.52
CA TYR A 13 -22.22 13.13 16.05
C TYR A 13 -21.98 13.39 17.54
N ASP A 14 -22.53 14.48 18.03
CA ASP A 14 -22.59 14.81 19.45
C ASP A 14 -23.71 13.99 20.11
N GLU A 15 -23.39 13.13 21.07
CA GLU A 15 -24.33 12.23 21.75
C GLU A 15 -25.35 12.96 22.62
N THR A 16 -25.03 14.18 23.06
CA THR A 16 -25.92 14.99 23.90
C THR A 16 -27.00 15.69 23.07
N THR A 17 -26.68 16.04 21.83
CA THR A 17 -27.59 16.78 20.94
C THR A 17 -28.15 15.93 19.78
N GLY A 18 -27.53 14.79 19.48
CA GLY A 18 -27.80 13.97 18.31
C GLY A 18 -27.39 14.60 16.98
N LYS A 19 -26.65 15.73 17.00
CA LYS A 19 -26.27 16.46 15.79
C LYS A 19 -24.97 15.93 15.21
N LEU A 20 -24.95 15.69 13.90
CA LEU A 20 -23.75 15.31 13.15
C LEU A 20 -22.68 16.40 13.26
N PHE A 21 -21.41 16.00 13.40
CA PHE A 21 -20.30 16.95 13.36
C PHE A 21 -20.14 17.52 11.96
N PRO A 22 -20.13 18.86 11.77
CA PRO A 22 -19.94 19.48 10.45
C PRO A 22 -18.56 19.20 9.85
N THR A 23 -17.52 19.13 10.69
CA THR A 23 -16.13 18.91 10.28
C THR A 23 -15.40 17.96 11.24
N ILE A 24 -14.28 17.40 10.80
CA ILE A 24 -13.35 16.67 11.68
C ILE A 24 -12.83 17.56 12.83
N GLY A 25 -12.71 18.87 12.62
CA GLY A 25 -12.28 19.81 13.65
C GLY A 25 -13.31 19.94 14.78
N ASP A 26 -14.61 19.89 14.46
CA ASP A 26 -15.68 19.93 15.46
C ASP A 26 -15.67 18.65 16.31
N TYR A 27 -15.47 17.50 15.68
CA TYR A 27 -15.28 16.23 16.37
C TYR A 27 -14.07 16.26 17.33
N LEU A 28 -12.92 16.75 16.87
CA LEU A 28 -11.69 16.80 17.68
C LEU A 28 -11.76 17.79 18.86
N LYS A 29 -12.62 18.81 18.78
CA LYS A 29 -12.85 19.82 19.83
C LYS A 29 -13.97 19.44 20.79
N ALA A 30 -14.76 18.41 20.46
CA ALA A 30 -15.88 18.01 21.29
C ALA A 30 -15.39 17.54 22.68
N PRO A 31 -16.10 17.89 23.77
CA PRO A 31 -15.74 17.42 25.10
C PRO A 31 -15.64 15.88 25.17
N VAL A 32 -14.68 15.39 25.95
CA VAL A 32 -14.48 13.95 26.15
C VAL A 32 -15.77 13.32 26.65
N GLY A 33 -16.18 12.22 26.01
CA GLY A 33 -17.41 11.49 26.35
C GLY A 33 -18.69 12.06 25.73
N THR A 34 -18.60 13.11 24.90
CA THR A 34 -19.78 13.69 24.21
C THR A 34 -19.81 13.40 22.71
N ALA A 35 -18.72 12.92 22.13
CA ALA A 35 -18.61 12.63 20.71
C ALA A 35 -18.67 11.12 20.43
N SER A 36 -19.58 10.72 19.54
CA SER A 36 -19.60 9.38 18.94
C SER A 36 -19.05 9.42 17.52
N SER A 37 -18.31 8.39 17.12
CA SER A 37 -17.86 8.21 15.73
C SER A 37 -17.39 6.78 15.51
N GLY A 38 -18.01 6.07 14.57
CA GLY A 38 -17.60 4.72 14.21
C GLY A 38 -16.23 4.65 13.53
N ASN A 39 -15.76 5.74 12.92
CA ASN A 39 -14.38 5.87 12.43
C ASN A 39 -13.95 7.35 12.36
N TRP A 40 -13.12 7.79 13.31
CA TRP A 40 -12.77 9.21 13.49
C TRP A 40 -12.21 9.91 12.24
N ILE A 41 -11.50 9.21 11.34
CA ILE A 41 -11.00 9.82 10.09
C ILE A 41 -12.12 10.20 9.11
N TYR A 42 -13.34 9.66 9.29
CA TYR A 42 -14.53 10.01 8.53
C TYR A 42 -15.32 11.15 9.18
N ALA A 43 -14.88 11.66 10.33
CA ALA A 43 -15.60 12.71 11.02
C ALA A 43 -15.83 13.94 10.11
N GLY A 44 -17.06 14.44 10.07
CA GLY A 44 -17.44 15.58 9.21
C GLY A 44 -17.87 15.24 7.78
N VAL A 45 -17.88 13.98 7.36
CA VAL A 45 -18.31 13.60 5.99
C VAL A 45 -19.77 13.93 5.71
N THR A 46 -20.64 13.90 6.72
CA THR A 46 -22.10 14.03 6.56
C THR A 46 -22.74 15.23 7.26
N GLY A 47 -22.00 15.97 8.09
CA GLY A 47 -22.56 17.06 8.89
C GLY A 47 -23.00 18.29 8.08
N ASN A 48 -22.44 18.48 6.88
CA ASN A 48 -22.83 19.53 5.94
C ASN A 48 -23.53 18.94 4.70
N GLY A 49 -24.35 17.91 4.92
CA GLY A 49 -24.89 17.05 3.87
C GLY A 49 -23.91 15.94 3.48
N ASN A 50 -24.35 15.01 2.62
CA ASN A 50 -23.53 13.87 2.21
C ASN A 50 -22.40 14.28 1.26
N LEU A 51 -21.24 14.67 1.80
CA LEU A 51 -20.09 15.13 1.02
C LEU A 51 -19.51 14.02 0.12
N ALA A 52 -19.64 12.75 0.53
CA ALA A 52 -19.18 11.60 -0.24
C ALA A 52 -20.00 11.39 -1.53
N ALA A 53 -21.23 11.90 -1.60
CA ALA A 53 -22.09 11.80 -2.78
C ALA A 53 -21.90 12.95 -3.78
N ARG A 54 -21.02 13.93 -3.51
CA ARG A 54 -20.81 15.05 -4.44
C ARG A 54 -20.18 14.58 -5.76
N ARG A 55 -20.60 15.21 -6.85
CA ARG A 55 -20.22 14.86 -8.23
C ARG A 55 -19.70 16.06 -9.03
N LYS A 56 -19.21 17.09 -8.36
CA LYS A 56 -18.75 18.31 -9.03
C LYS A 56 -17.25 18.22 -9.30
N ASN A 57 -16.88 18.31 -10.57
CA ASN A 57 -15.50 18.13 -11.06
C ASN A 57 -14.80 19.47 -11.35
N THR A 58 -15.20 20.56 -10.69
CA THR A 58 -14.52 21.84 -10.85
C THR A 58 -13.11 21.77 -10.28
N ASP A 59 -12.16 22.36 -11.01
CA ASP A 59 -10.73 22.35 -10.71
C ASP A 59 -10.15 23.77 -10.90
N PRO A 60 -10.48 24.73 -10.01
CA PRO A 60 -10.07 26.12 -10.18
C PRO A 60 -8.55 26.32 -10.13
N SER A 61 -7.81 25.41 -9.48
CA SER A 61 -6.35 25.48 -9.40
C SER A 61 -5.64 24.88 -10.62
N GLY A 62 -6.33 24.10 -11.45
CA GLY A 62 -5.73 23.33 -12.53
C GLY A 62 -4.91 22.11 -12.09
N LEU A 63 -4.80 21.85 -10.77
CA LEU A 63 -3.99 20.79 -10.18
C LEU A 63 -4.71 19.43 -10.08
N LYS A 64 -5.93 19.33 -10.62
CA LYS A 64 -6.73 18.10 -10.64
C LYS A 64 -7.06 17.58 -9.23
N LEU A 65 -7.24 18.48 -8.28
CA LEU A 65 -7.60 18.14 -6.90
C LEU A 65 -9.08 17.73 -6.75
N PHE A 66 -9.96 18.27 -7.62
CA PHE A 66 -11.39 17.96 -7.67
C PHE A 66 -12.06 17.88 -6.29
N ARG A 67 -11.87 18.92 -5.45
CA ARG A 67 -12.26 18.87 -4.03
C ARG A 67 -13.76 18.73 -3.78
N GLU A 68 -14.59 18.98 -4.77
CA GLU A 68 -16.04 18.82 -4.74
C GLU A 68 -16.54 17.53 -5.42
N TRP A 69 -15.62 16.63 -5.77
CA TRP A 69 -15.91 15.28 -6.21
C TRP A 69 -15.65 14.32 -5.05
N SER A 70 -16.69 13.61 -4.61
CA SER A 70 -16.68 12.77 -3.41
C SER A 70 -16.07 13.49 -2.18
N PHE A 71 -15.47 12.73 -1.27
CA PHE A 71 -14.76 13.23 -0.09
C PHE A 71 -13.55 12.34 0.15
N SER A 72 -12.39 12.95 0.43
CA SER A 72 -11.19 12.23 0.88
C SER A 72 -11.00 12.43 2.39
N TRP A 73 -10.77 11.35 3.12
CA TRP A 73 -10.29 11.50 4.49
C TRP A 73 -8.78 11.82 4.49
N PRO A 74 -8.26 12.52 5.52
CA PRO A 74 -9.00 13.20 6.57
C PRO A 74 -9.46 14.60 6.13
N GLY A 75 -10.67 15.03 6.51
CA GLY A 75 -11.10 16.42 6.37
C GLY A 75 -11.11 17.00 4.95
N ASN A 76 -11.29 16.17 3.92
CA ASN A 76 -11.26 16.54 2.50
C ASN A 76 -9.90 17.09 2.00
N ILE A 77 -8.81 16.65 2.64
CA ILE A 77 -7.43 16.85 2.18
C ILE A 77 -7.15 15.84 1.07
N ARG A 78 -6.62 16.30 -0.07
CA ARG A 78 -6.36 15.45 -1.24
C ARG A 78 -4.90 15.02 -1.31
N ILE A 79 -3.99 15.87 -0.87
CA ILE A 79 -2.56 15.59 -0.79
C ILE A 79 -2.13 15.66 0.68
N LEU A 80 -1.79 14.51 1.28
CA LEU A 80 -1.27 14.44 2.65
C LEU A 80 0.11 15.09 2.76
N ASN A 81 0.46 15.54 3.96
CA ASN A 81 1.71 16.22 4.31
C ASN A 81 1.97 17.47 3.45
N ASN A 82 0.92 18.12 2.92
CA ASN A 82 1.08 19.23 1.98
C ASN A 82 1.73 20.48 2.61
N ARG A 83 1.87 20.58 3.93
CA ARG A 83 2.75 21.58 4.58
C ARG A 83 4.20 21.47 4.10
N ALA A 84 4.68 20.27 3.76
CA ALA A 84 6.01 20.05 3.20
C ALA A 84 6.19 20.61 1.76
N SER A 85 5.11 21.06 1.11
CA SER A 85 5.18 21.78 -0.17
C SER A 85 5.57 23.25 -0.01
N CYS A 86 5.71 23.72 1.23
CA CYS A 86 6.11 25.08 1.56
C CYS A 86 7.48 25.11 2.23
N ASP A 87 8.15 26.25 2.14
CA ASP A 87 9.38 26.56 2.86
C ASP A 87 9.13 26.79 4.38
N GLU A 88 10.17 27.22 5.08
CA GLU A 88 10.10 27.53 6.51
C GLU A 88 9.23 28.75 6.84
N LEU A 89 8.98 29.65 5.88
CA LEU A 89 8.10 30.81 6.01
C LEU A 89 6.67 30.51 5.58
N GLY A 90 6.38 29.25 5.28
CA GLY A 90 5.07 28.77 4.85
C GLY A 90 4.68 29.21 3.44
N GLN A 91 5.64 29.59 2.61
CA GLN A 91 5.40 29.95 1.21
C GLN A 91 5.68 28.76 0.29
N PRO A 92 4.92 28.57 -0.81
CA PRO A 92 5.10 27.43 -1.70
C PRO A 92 6.50 27.39 -2.33
N VAL A 93 7.15 26.22 -2.32
CA VAL A 93 8.46 26.06 -2.98
C VAL A 93 8.36 25.99 -4.51
N ASP A 94 7.17 25.66 -5.01
CA ASP A 94 6.84 25.69 -6.44
C ASP A 94 5.55 26.48 -6.68
N GLU A 95 5.73 27.67 -7.23
CA GLU A 95 4.67 28.63 -7.54
C GLU A 95 3.63 28.11 -8.56
N LYS A 96 3.97 27.13 -9.40
CA LYS A 96 3.03 26.54 -10.38
C LYS A 96 2.21 25.40 -9.76
N ARG A 97 2.64 24.87 -8.62
CA ARG A 97 2.02 23.72 -7.95
C ARG A 97 1.67 24.02 -6.50
N LYS A 98 1.17 25.24 -6.24
CA LYS A 98 0.75 25.68 -4.90
C LYS A 98 -0.38 24.83 -4.36
N LEU A 99 -0.11 24.05 -3.32
CA LEU A 99 -1.15 23.29 -2.61
C LEU A 99 -1.75 24.11 -1.48
N VAL A 100 -0.89 24.63 -0.61
CA VAL A 100 -1.23 25.42 0.58
C VAL A 100 -0.18 26.53 0.76
N TRP A 101 -0.48 27.56 1.56
CA TRP A 101 0.44 28.61 1.95
C TRP A 101 -0.03 29.28 3.24
N TRP A 102 0.88 29.90 3.97
CA TRP A 102 0.54 30.76 5.09
C TRP A 102 0.11 32.14 4.58
N ASP A 103 -1.14 32.51 4.82
CA ASP A 103 -1.64 33.87 4.63
C ASP A 103 -1.51 34.64 5.95
N ALA A 104 -0.44 35.43 6.07
CA ALA A 104 -0.15 36.19 7.27
C ALA A 104 -1.19 37.31 7.54
N ALA A 105 -1.86 37.82 6.51
CA ALA A 105 -2.89 38.85 6.68
C ALA A 105 -4.19 38.26 7.23
N ALA A 106 -4.54 37.05 6.77
CA ALA A 106 -5.72 36.32 7.25
C ALA A 106 -5.43 35.43 8.49
N ASN A 107 -4.17 35.32 8.91
CA ASN A 107 -3.70 34.46 9.99
C ASN A 107 -4.16 32.99 9.83
N VAL A 108 -4.04 32.46 8.60
CA VAL A 108 -4.52 31.11 8.27
C VAL A 108 -3.67 30.42 7.21
N TRP A 109 -3.55 29.09 7.30
CA TRP A 109 -3.11 28.22 6.22
C TRP A 109 -4.20 28.15 5.15
N ALA A 110 -4.05 28.97 4.11
CA ALA A 110 -4.87 28.97 2.91
C ALA A 110 -4.36 27.95 1.90
N GLY A 111 -5.13 27.68 0.84
CA GLY A 111 -4.72 26.66 -0.12
C GLY A 111 -5.70 26.37 -1.24
N ASN A 112 -5.13 25.84 -2.32
CA ASN A 112 -5.88 25.11 -3.34
C ASN A 112 -6.37 23.74 -2.79
N ASP A 113 -5.67 23.17 -1.81
CA ASP A 113 -6.10 22.03 -0.99
C ASP A 113 -6.41 22.44 0.46
N GLY A 114 -6.95 21.51 1.27
CA GLY A 114 -7.01 21.69 2.71
C GLY A 114 -5.64 21.53 3.36
N GLY A 115 -5.23 22.46 4.21
CA GLY A 115 -3.98 22.35 4.99
C GLY A 115 -3.93 21.10 5.86
N ASP A 116 -2.96 20.22 5.61
CA ASP A 116 -2.61 19.08 6.46
C ASP A 116 -1.64 19.52 7.57
N VAL A 117 -2.11 20.48 8.36
CA VAL A 117 -1.38 21.11 9.48
C VAL A 117 -2.05 20.77 10.81
N VAL A 118 -1.33 20.94 11.92
CA VAL A 118 -1.88 20.70 13.27
C VAL A 118 -3.08 21.60 13.52
N ASP A 119 -2.90 22.90 13.28
CA ASP A 119 -3.92 23.93 13.39
C ASP A 119 -3.75 24.91 12.24
N LYS A 120 -4.84 25.22 11.55
CA LYS A 120 -4.84 26.12 10.40
C LYS A 120 -4.57 27.57 10.78
N THR A 121 -4.70 27.94 12.06
CA THR A 121 -4.53 29.31 12.57
C THR A 121 -3.16 29.55 13.21
N LYS A 122 -2.29 28.53 13.22
CA LYS A 122 -0.95 28.61 13.80
C LYS A 122 0.08 28.71 12.68
N GLY A 123 0.77 29.85 12.65
CA GLY A 123 1.71 30.21 11.59
C GLY A 123 3.02 29.43 11.60
N PRO A 124 3.82 29.55 10.53
CA PRO A 124 5.12 28.87 10.39
C PRO A 124 6.16 29.28 11.44
N ASP A 125 5.92 30.36 12.18
CA ASP A 125 6.72 30.82 13.31
C ASP A 125 6.41 30.07 14.61
N THR A 126 5.26 29.41 14.72
CA THR A 126 4.85 28.65 15.92
C THR A 126 5.35 27.20 15.89
N PRO A 127 5.42 26.50 17.04
CA PRO A 127 5.74 25.08 17.08
C PRO A 127 4.81 24.22 16.21
N GLU A 128 3.52 24.52 16.19
CA GLU A 128 2.49 23.76 15.46
C GLU A 128 2.56 23.96 13.95
N GLY A 129 2.76 25.20 13.48
CA GLY A 129 2.80 25.51 12.05
C GLY A 129 4.11 25.11 11.36
N LYS A 130 5.14 24.73 12.12
CA LYS A 130 6.39 24.14 11.61
C LYS A 130 6.27 22.65 11.25
N LEU A 131 5.31 21.93 11.84
CA LEU A 131 5.24 20.48 11.67
C LEU A 131 4.70 20.12 10.29
N SER A 132 5.55 19.49 9.46
CA SER A 132 5.16 19.05 8.12
C SER A 132 4.50 17.66 8.12
N PHE A 133 4.80 16.85 9.13
CA PHE A 133 4.26 15.51 9.31
C PHE A 133 3.53 15.45 10.64
N ARG A 134 2.37 16.11 10.73
CA ARG A 134 1.62 16.30 11.99
C ARG A 134 1.20 15.01 12.71
N MET A 135 1.21 13.89 12.00
CA MET A 135 0.90 12.59 12.59
C MET A 135 2.13 11.91 13.22
N CYS A 136 3.34 12.32 12.84
CA CYS A 136 4.58 11.88 13.45
C CYS A 136 4.79 12.63 14.78
N PRO A 137 5.15 11.94 15.87
CA PRO A 137 5.46 12.54 17.17
C PRO A 137 6.41 13.74 17.13
N GLU A 138 7.44 13.67 16.30
CA GLU A 138 8.48 14.68 16.12
C GLU A 138 8.14 15.69 15.01
N GLY A 139 7.02 15.50 14.30
CA GLY A 139 6.55 16.39 13.24
C GLY A 139 7.32 16.39 11.92
N VAL A 140 8.29 15.47 11.75
CA VAL A 140 9.14 15.34 10.55
C VAL A 140 9.04 13.96 9.90
N GLY A 141 9.44 13.87 8.64
CA GLY A 141 9.60 12.61 7.91
C GLY A 141 10.88 11.91 8.34
N ARG A 142 10.84 10.58 8.51
CA ARG A 142 11.99 9.80 8.99
C ARG A 142 12.84 9.26 7.86
N ILE A 143 14.11 9.65 7.84
CA ILE A 143 15.16 8.95 7.10
C ILE A 143 15.65 7.74 7.92
N PHE A 144 15.74 7.91 9.24
CA PHE A 144 16.11 6.85 10.20
C PHE A 144 14.90 6.56 11.10
N ALA A 145 14.34 5.36 10.99
CA ALA A 145 13.15 4.95 11.74
C ALA A 145 13.54 4.47 13.14
N ALA A 146 13.73 5.40 14.08
CA ALA A 146 14.05 5.13 15.49
C ALA A 146 12.82 5.07 16.40
N PRO A 147 12.92 4.44 17.59
CA PRO A 147 11.90 4.57 18.60
C PRO A 147 11.95 6.01 19.10
N TYR A 148 10.81 6.66 19.09
CA TYR A 148 10.68 8.02 19.58
C TYR A 148 9.37 8.15 20.33
N MET A 149 9.40 8.92 21.41
CA MET A 149 8.23 9.28 22.17
C MET A 149 8.24 10.79 22.27
N SER A 150 7.22 11.45 21.71
CA SER A 150 7.02 12.88 21.97
C SER A 150 6.88 13.02 23.48
N GLY A 151 7.73 13.84 24.11
CA GLY A 151 7.89 13.91 25.56
C GLY A 151 6.57 13.97 26.34
N LEU A 152 6.62 13.49 27.59
CA LEU A 152 5.60 13.56 28.64
C LEU A 152 4.83 14.91 28.69
N PRO A 153 3.60 14.93 29.24
CA PRO A 153 2.42 15.62 28.72
C PRO A 153 2.68 17.09 28.35
N ALA A 154 2.23 17.50 27.15
CA ALA A 154 1.98 18.90 26.91
C ALA A 154 0.94 19.37 27.94
N GLU A 155 1.26 20.39 28.73
CA GLU A 155 0.23 21.13 29.46
C GLU A 155 -0.86 21.49 28.45
N ALA A 156 -2.12 21.25 28.82
CA ALA A 156 -3.24 21.56 27.94
C ALA A 156 -3.13 23.04 27.54
N PRO A 157 -3.11 23.37 26.24
CA PRO A 157 -3.11 24.76 25.83
C PRO A 157 -4.32 25.47 26.44
N ALA A 158 -4.14 26.73 26.82
CA ALA A 158 -5.16 27.54 27.52
C ALA A 158 -6.47 27.72 26.73
N ASP A 159 -6.50 27.28 25.47
CA ASP A 159 -7.64 27.29 24.55
C ASP A 159 -8.52 26.02 24.62
N GLY A 160 -8.22 25.08 25.52
CA GLY A 160 -9.04 23.88 25.74
C GLY A 160 -8.93 22.82 24.65
N LEU A 161 -7.96 22.96 23.72
CA LEU A 161 -7.62 21.88 22.81
C LEU A 161 -6.93 20.75 23.59
N PRO A 162 -7.19 19.47 23.29
CA PRO A 162 -6.44 18.39 23.90
C PRO A 162 -4.96 18.57 23.56
N ALA A 163 -4.11 18.48 24.60
CA ALA A 163 -2.67 18.31 24.47
C ALA A 163 -2.38 17.33 23.32
N ILE A 164 -1.38 17.62 22.47
CA ILE A 164 -0.93 16.65 21.46
C ILE A 164 -0.62 15.37 22.24
N GLY A 165 -1.49 14.36 22.10
CA GLY A 165 -1.38 13.14 22.89
C GLY A 165 0.02 12.55 22.71
N ILE A 166 0.57 11.90 23.74
CA ILE A 166 1.88 11.24 23.63
C ILE A 166 1.83 10.31 22.42
N ARG A 167 2.59 10.65 21.37
CA ARG A 167 2.72 9.83 20.18
C ARG A 167 3.99 9.03 20.31
N ALA A 168 3.87 7.73 20.10
CA ALA A 168 5.01 6.84 19.99
C ALA A 168 5.29 6.53 18.53
N SER A 169 6.55 6.25 18.25
CA SER A 169 6.96 5.52 17.07
C SER A 169 7.88 4.39 17.42
N THR A 170 7.89 3.40 16.53
CA THR A 170 8.70 2.20 16.61
C THR A 170 9.56 2.09 15.37
N ASN A 171 10.55 1.21 15.44
CA ASN A 171 11.33 0.81 14.27
C ASN A 171 10.53 -0.18 13.43
N CYS A 172 10.94 -0.37 12.18
CA CYS A 172 10.66 -1.61 11.48
C CYS A 172 11.33 -2.76 12.23
N VAL A 173 10.74 -3.96 12.15
CA VAL A 173 11.18 -5.13 12.93
C VAL A 173 12.62 -5.54 12.56
N ASP A 174 13.01 -5.32 11.31
CA ASP A 174 14.30 -5.66 10.71
C ASP A 174 15.33 -4.52 10.71
N GLY A 175 14.98 -3.34 11.22
CA GLY A 175 15.95 -2.27 11.44
C GLY A 175 15.42 -0.86 11.16
N PRO A 176 16.23 0.17 11.48
CA PRO A 176 15.86 1.57 11.30
C PRO A 176 16.15 2.12 9.89
N LEU A 177 16.86 1.36 9.06
CA LEU A 177 17.21 1.68 7.67
C LEU A 177 16.95 0.45 6.80
N PRO A 178 16.55 0.62 5.53
CA PRO A 178 16.47 -0.49 4.58
C PRO A 178 17.86 -1.11 4.38
N GLU A 179 17.89 -2.44 4.34
CA GLU A 179 19.09 -3.24 4.03
C GLU A 179 18.69 -4.31 3.02
N PHE A 180 19.54 -4.60 2.05
CA PHE A 180 19.24 -5.59 1.01
C PHE A 180 19.40 -6.99 1.56
N TYR A 181 18.35 -7.79 1.66
CA TYR A 181 18.46 -9.23 1.91
C TYR A 181 17.93 -10.02 0.71
N GLU A 182 18.51 -11.19 0.46
CA GLU A 182 17.95 -12.14 -0.49
C GLU A 182 16.60 -12.68 0.02
N ALA A 183 15.75 -13.10 -0.91
CA ALA A 183 14.54 -13.86 -0.58
C ALA A 183 14.90 -15.15 0.17
N VAL A 184 13.94 -15.71 0.93
CA VAL A 184 14.18 -16.95 1.69
C VAL A 184 14.56 -18.11 0.77
N GLU A 185 13.97 -18.14 -0.42
CA GLU A 185 14.43 -18.98 -1.52
C GLU A 185 15.01 -18.08 -2.62
N SER A 186 16.34 -18.06 -2.73
CA SER A 186 17.06 -17.29 -3.75
C SER A 186 17.87 -18.19 -4.69
N PRO A 187 17.91 -17.89 -6.00
CA PRO A 187 18.73 -18.63 -6.95
C PRO A 187 20.23 -18.30 -6.82
N THR A 188 20.59 -17.37 -5.95
CA THR A 188 21.94 -16.84 -5.79
C THR A 188 22.29 -16.62 -4.33
N ALA A 189 23.58 -16.40 -4.06
CA ALA A 189 24.06 -16.00 -2.75
C ALA A 189 24.06 -14.47 -2.61
N ASN A 190 23.80 -13.97 -1.41
CA ASN A 190 23.98 -12.55 -1.10
C ASN A 190 25.47 -12.18 -1.09
N LEU A 191 25.90 -11.26 -1.97
CA LEU A 191 27.28 -10.80 -2.01
C LEU A 191 27.58 -9.66 -1.03
N LEU A 192 26.56 -8.89 -0.62
CA LEU A 192 26.74 -7.77 0.31
C LEU A 192 27.01 -8.28 1.73
N HIS A 193 26.30 -9.33 2.15
CA HIS A 193 26.51 -9.95 3.46
C HIS A 193 26.35 -11.48 3.39
N PRO A 194 27.40 -12.20 2.94
CA PRO A 194 27.36 -13.65 2.80
C PRO A 194 26.99 -14.44 4.06
N ALA A 195 27.20 -13.85 5.25
CA ALA A 195 26.86 -14.46 6.53
C ALA A 195 25.36 -14.35 6.91
N VAL A 196 24.61 -13.43 6.31
CA VAL A 196 23.20 -13.15 6.65
C VAL A 196 22.38 -13.01 5.36
N SER A 197 22.38 -14.06 4.55
CA SER A 197 21.86 -13.97 3.17
C SER A 197 20.44 -13.44 3.07
N SER A 198 19.51 -13.97 3.88
CA SER A 198 18.10 -13.56 3.95
C SER A 198 17.80 -12.75 5.20
N ASN A 199 16.65 -12.05 5.22
CA ASN A 199 16.27 -11.19 6.34
C ASN A 199 16.28 -12.00 7.66
N PRO A 200 17.10 -11.60 8.66
CA PRO A 200 17.29 -12.38 9.89
C PRO A 200 16.06 -12.40 10.80
N THR A 201 15.03 -11.59 10.49
CA THR A 201 13.79 -11.50 11.25
C THR A 201 12.59 -12.12 10.52
N ALA A 202 12.77 -12.58 9.29
CA ALA A 202 11.69 -13.18 8.50
C ALA A 202 11.04 -14.37 9.24
N LEU A 203 9.70 -14.41 9.24
CA LEU A 203 8.95 -15.48 9.88
C LEU A 203 8.65 -16.57 8.84
N VAL A 204 9.39 -17.68 8.87
CA VAL A 204 9.23 -18.77 7.89
C VAL A 204 8.30 -19.84 8.44
N VAL A 205 7.09 -19.92 7.87
CA VAL A 205 6.06 -20.90 8.24
C VAL A 205 6.12 -22.15 7.35
N SER A 206 6.58 -22.00 6.11
CA SER A 206 6.78 -23.15 5.22
C SER A 206 7.76 -24.17 5.80
N THR A 207 7.34 -25.44 5.83
CA THR A 207 8.19 -26.56 6.29
C THR A 207 9.04 -27.17 5.17
N LYS A 208 8.74 -26.84 3.91
CA LYS A 208 9.49 -27.28 2.73
C LYS A 208 10.07 -26.06 2.03
N ILE A 209 11.39 -25.94 2.10
CA ILE A 209 12.18 -24.87 1.49
C ILE A 209 12.98 -25.48 0.32
N GLY A 210 12.77 -24.92 -0.85
CA GLY A 210 13.42 -25.29 -2.11
C GLY A 210 14.84 -24.76 -2.17
N LYS A 211 15.72 -25.57 -2.75
CA LYS A 211 17.12 -25.22 -2.99
C LYS A 211 17.33 -24.94 -4.46
N ALA A 212 18.26 -24.03 -4.77
CA ALA A 212 18.56 -23.61 -6.14
C ALA A 212 19.02 -24.75 -7.04
N GLU A 213 19.60 -25.82 -6.49
CA GLU A 213 20.02 -26.99 -7.27
C GLU A 213 18.83 -27.79 -7.81
N GLU A 214 17.71 -27.81 -7.08
CA GLU A 214 16.49 -28.55 -7.43
C GLU A 214 15.47 -27.66 -8.17
N PHE A 215 15.43 -26.39 -7.77
CA PHE A 215 14.49 -25.38 -8.24
C PHE A 215 15.28 -24.13 -8.68
N PRO A 216 15.92 -24.14 -9.86
CA PRO A 216 16.91 -23.13 -10.24
C PRO A 216 16.32 -21.80 -10.73
N TYR A 217 15.00 -21.69 -10.88
CA TYR A 217 14.35 -20.53 -11.49
C TYR A 217 13.53 -19.74 -10.48
N VAL A 218 13.50 -18.43 -10.62
CA VAL A 218 12.65 -17.56 -9.79
C VAL A 218 11.20 -17.72 -10.22
N LEU A 219 10.31 -18.04 -9.29
CA LEU A 219 8.87 -17.93 -9.47
C LEU A 219 8.38 -16.57 -9.00
N THR A 220 7.61 -15.89 -9.83
CA THR A 220 6.89 -14.69 -9.43
C THR A 220 5.42 -14.78 -9.82
N THR A 221 4.54 -14.26 -8.96
CA THR A 221 3.10 -14.22 -9.23
C THR A 221 2.61 -12.80 -9.55
N PHE A 222 1.74 -12.65 -10.55
CA PHE A 222 1.26 -11.34 -10.98
C PHE A 222 -0.23 -11.35 -11.38
N ARG A 223 -0.71 -10.22 -11.93
CA ARG A 223 -2.09 -10.06 -12.40
C ARG A 223 -2.15 -9.87 -13.91
N VAL A 224 -3.25 -10.30 -14.52
CA VAL A 224 -3.66 -9.88 -15.88
C VAL A 224 -4.86 -8.96 -15.78
N VAL A 225 -5.07 -8.14 -16.81
CA VAL A 225 -6.12 -7.10 -16.82
C VAL A 225 -7.52 -7.69 -16.72
N ASP A 226 -7.74 -8.88 -17.30
CA ASP A 226 -9.06 -9.51 -17.39
C ASP A 226 -9.55 -10.11 -16.06
N HIS A 227 -8.69 -10.24 -15.04
CA HIS A 227 -9.03 -10.96 -13.82
C HIS A 227 -8.68 -10.22 -12.53
N PHE A 228 -9.51 -10.43 -11.50
CA PHE A 228 -9.38 -9.77 -10.20
C PHE A 228 -9.18 -10.77 -9.06
N CYS A 229 -8.14 -10.55 -8.24
CA CYS A 229 -7.77 -11.42 -7.11
C CYS A 229 -7.66 -12.90 -7.53
N SER A 230 -8.19 -13.87 -6.77
CA SER A 230 -8.22 -15.30 -7.14
C SER A 230 -9.27 -15.64 -8.22
N GLY A 231 -9.74 -14.63 -8.95
CA GLY A 231 -10.73 -14.77 -10.01
C GLY A 231 -12.13 -15.17 -9.54
N GLY A 232 -12.43 -15.12 -8.25
CA GLY A 232 -13.72 -15.57 -7.70
C GLY A 232 -14.94 -14.90 -8.33
N VAL A 233 -14.80 -13.63 -8.73
CA VAL A 233 -15.82 -12.91 -9.52
C VAL A 233 -15.58 -13.08 -11.01
N THR A 234 -14.38 -12.72 -11.48
CA THR A 234 -14.11 -12.55 -12.92
C THR A 234 -14.09 -13.86 -13.70
N ARG A 235 -13.74 -14.99 -13.07
CA ARG A 235 -13.82 -16.31 -13.72
C ARG A 235 -15.24 -16.85 -13.89
N ASN A 236 -16.24 -16.13 -13.37
CA ASN A 236 -17.66 -16.39 -13.61
C ASN A 236 -18.27 -15.40 -14.62
N ILE A 237 -17.45 -14.59 -15.30
CA ILE A 237 -17.88 -13.67 -16.36
C ILE A 237 -17.40 -14.22 -17.70
N PRO A 238 -18.29 -14.77 -18.56
CA PRO A 238 -17.91 -15.46 -19.78
C PRO A 238 -16.99 -14.66 -20.72
N TRP A 239 -17.23 -13.36 -20.90
CA TRP A 239 -16.40 -12.51 -21.77
C TRP A 239 -14.96 -12.36 -21.27
N LEU A 240 -14.74 -12.36 -19.96
CA LEU A 240 -13.38 -12.29 -19.40
C LEU A 240 -12.65 -13.62 -19.57
N ASN A 241 -13.39 -14.72 -19.45
CA ASN A 241 -12.86 -16.06 -19.71
C ASN A 241 -12.56 -16.28 -21.19
N GLU A 242 -13.27 -15.63 -22.11
CA GLU A 242 -12.94 -15.68 -23.54
C GLU A 242 -11.58 -15.06 -23.83
N ASN A 243 -11.25 -13.93 -23.17
CA ASN A 243 -9.94 -13.27 -23.31
C ASN A 243 -8.81 -14.02 -22.62
N SER A 244 -9.04 -14.46 -21.38
CA SER A 244 -8.05 -15.15 -20.53
C SER A 244 -8.65 -16.45 -20.00
N PRO A 245 -8.64 -17.55 -20.78
CA PRO A 245 -9.39 -18.76 -20.45
C PRO A 245 -8.72 -19.68 -19.43
N GLU A 246 -7.39 -19.63 -19.29
CA GLU A 246 -6.63 -20.60 -18.51
C GLU A 246 -5.34 -19.97 -17.91
N PRO A 247 -4.82 -20.52 -16.81
CA PRO A 247 -3.54 -20.07 -16.26
C PRO A 247 -2.39 -20.48 -17.18
N PHE A 248 -1.33 -19.67 -17.18
CA PHE A 248 -0.12 -19.89 -17.98
C PHE A 248 1.15 -19.64 -17.17
N ALA A 249 2.28 -20.13 -17.67
CA ALA A 249 3.62 -19.81 -17.21
C ALA A 249 4.33 -18.98 -18.28
N GLU A 250 4.58 -17.72 -17.99
CA GLU A 250 5.35 -16.82 -18.84
C GLU A 250 6.85 -17.07 -18.64
N ILE A 251 7.56 -17.38 -19.72
CA ILE A 251 9.00 -17.68 -19.72
C ILE A 251 9.73 -16.99 -20.87
N SER A 252 11.04 -16.79 -20.69
CA SER A 252 11.88 -16.16 -21.70
C SER A 252 12.07 -17.12 -22.89
N LYS A 253 12.38 -16.56 -24.07
CA LYS A 253 12.78 -17.40 -25.22
C LYS A 253 14.01 -18.27 -24.92
N ASN A 254 14.96 -17.76 -24.14
CA ASN A 254 16.16 -18.51 -23.76
C ASN A 254 15.81 -19.71 -22.88
N LEU A 255 14.96 -19.54 -21.87
CA LEU A 255 14.50 -20.65 -21.04
C LEU A 255 13.70 -21.65 -21.88
N GLY A 256 12.79 -21.18 -22.73
CA GLY A 256 12.02 -22.02 -23.65
C GLY A 256 12.93 -22.89 -24.54
N GLN A 257 13.96 -22.30 -25.15
CA GLN A 257 14.97 -23.03 -25.92
C GLN A 257 15.75 -24.03 -25.06
N LYS A 258 16.21 -23.61 -23.88
CA LYS A 258 16.98 -24.43 -22.94
C LYS A 258 16.25 -25.70 -22.52
N ILE A 259 14.93 -25.63 -22.33
CA ILE A 259 14.11 -26.78 -21.88
C ILE A 259 13.30 -27.43 -23.01
N GLY A 260 13.46 -26.98 -24.26
CA GLY A 260 12.76 -27.53 -25.42
C GLY A 260 11.25 -27.29 -25.43
N VAL A 261 10.79 -26.15 -24.91
CA VAL A 261 9.38 -25.73 -24.82
C VAL A 261 9.11 -24.61 -25.81
N LYS A 262 8.01 -24.74 -26.56
CA LYS A 262 7.49 -23.71 -27.47
C LYS A 262 6.26 -23.03 -26.87
N GLU A 263 5.88 -21.91 -27.46
CA GLU A 263 4.61 -21.23 -27.16
C GLU A 263 3.44 -22.21 -27.19
N GLY A 264 2.59 -22.17 -26.16
CA GLY A 264 1.38 -22.99 -26.05
C GLY A 264 1.59 -24.44 -25.60
N ASP A 265 2.83 -24.93 -25.52
CA ASP A 265 3.12 -26.26 -24.96
C ASP A 265 2.67 -26.34 -23.50
N MET A 266 2.23 -27.53 -23.08
CA MET A 266 1.97 -27.80 -21.67
C MET A 266 3.28 -27.96 -20.91
N VAL A 267 3.37 -27.32 -19.76
CA VAL A 267 4.52 -27.36 -18.85
C VAL A 267 4.10 -27.76 -17.44
N GLU A 268 4.95 -28.49 -16.75
CA GLU A 268 4.84 -28.73 -15.31
C GLU A 268 5.77 -27.75 -14.60
N VAL A 269 5.20 -26.84 -13.80
CA VAL A 269 5.93 -25.95 -12.90
C VAL A 269 5.88 -26.55 -11.51
N SER A 270 7.04 -26.74 -10.89
CA SER A 270 7.14 -27.37 -9.58
C SER A 270 7.99 -26.55 -8.62
N SER A 271 7.73 -26.72 -7.34
CA SER A 271 8.51 -26.16 -6.25
C SER A 271 8.60 -27.19 -5.12
N ALA A 272 9.27 -26.86 -4.01
CA ALA A 272 9.36 -27.81 -2.89
C ALA A 272 7.99 -28.18 -2.29
N ARG A 273 6.95 -27.38 -2.58
CA ARG A 273 5.61 -27.50 -2.00
C ARG A 273 4.65 -28.32 -2.86
N GLY A 274 4.84 -28.32 -4.17
CA GLY A 274 3.91 -28.96 -5.09
C GLY A 274 4.28 -28.77 -6.54
N LYS A 275 3.34 -29.09 -7.42
CA LYS A 275 3.50 -28.94 -8.87
C LYS A 275 2.16 -28.71 -9.54
N ILE A 276 2.17 -27.92 -10.60
CA ILE A 276 0.98 -27.57 -11.39
C ILE A 276 1.28 -27.68 -12.87
N LYS A 277 0.26 -27.95 -13.69
CA LYS A 277 0.36 -27.99 -15.15
C LYS A 277 -0.38 -26.80 -15.75
N VAL A 278 0.29 -26.06 -16.63
CA VAL A 278 -0.24 -24.86 -17.31
C VAL A 278 0.35 -24.77 -18.72
N ARG A 279 -0.17 -23.86 -19.56
CA ARG A 279 0.46 -23.55 -20.85
C ARG A 279 1.66 -22.64 -20.70
N ALA A 280 2.68 -22.81 -21.54
CA ALA A 280 3.79 -21.89 -21.64
C ALA A 280 3.44 -20.68 -22.54
N LEU A 281 3.73 -19.47 -22.05
CA LEU A 281 3.78 -18.24 -22.81
C LEU A 281 5.25 -17.84 -22.97
N VAL A 282 5.86 -18.21 -24.09
CA VAL A 282 7.26 -17.97 -24.43
C VAL A 282 7.40 -16.61 -25.13
N THR A 283 8.06 -15.66 -24.48
CA THR A 283 8.05 -14.25 -24.89
C THR A 283 9.40 -13.56 -24.71
N ASP A 284 9.57 -12.41 -25.36
CA ASP A 284 10.71 -11.49 -25.15
C ASP A 284 10.47 -10.48 -24.02
N ARG A 285 9.25 -10.46 -23.43
CA ARG A 285 8.90 -9.53 -22.34
C ARG A 285 9.60 -9.86 -21.02
N ILE A 286 9.93 -11.14 -20.81
CA ILE A 286 10.71 -11.63 -19.68
C ILE A 286 12.05 -12.12 -20.21
N LEU A 287 13.13 -11.66 -19.57
CA LEU A 287 14.49 -11.86 -20.05
C LEU A 287 15.30 -12.66 -19.04
N SER A 288 16.33 -13.35 -19.53
CA SER A 288 17.39 -13.90 -18.70
C SER A 288 18.25 -12.75 -18.17
N TYR A 289 18.52 -12.73 -16.88
CA TYR A 289 19.39 -11.73 -16.25
C TYR A 289 20.70 -12.37 -15.84
N LYS A 290 21.81 -11.63 -15.95
CA LYS A 290 23.07 -12.03 -15.34
C LYS A 290 23.09 -11.58 -13.88
N VAL A 291 22.91 -12.52 -12.95
CA VAL A 291 22.98 -12.27 -11.50
C VAL A 291 24.19 -13.02 -10.95
N ASN A 292 25.11 -12.29 -10.30
CA ASN A 292 26.38 -12.82 -9.82
C ASN A 292 27.15 -13.65 -10.88
N GLY A 293 27.12 -13.16 -12.13
CA GLY A 293 27.79 -13.79 -13.28
C GLY A 293 27.08 -15.02 -13.86
N LYS A 294 25.94 -15.45 -13.30
CA LYS A 294 25.15 -16.59 -13.79
C LYS A 294 23.90 -16.10 -14.52
N ASP A 295 23.52 -16.81 -15.58
CA ASP A 295 22.23 -16.57 -16.22
C ASP A 295 21.11 -17.08 -15.31
N THR A 296 20.25 -16.18 -14.88
CA THR A 296 19.11 -16.42 -14.01
C THR A 296 17.82 -16.17 -14.78
N GLU A 297 16.92 -17.14 -14.71
CA GLU A 297 15.62 -17.11 -15.37
C GLU A 297 14.50 -16.88 -14.36
N THR A 298 13.41 -16.31 -14.85
CA THR A 298 12.18 -16.13 -14.09
C THR A 298 11.02 -16.80 -14.81
N VAL A 299 10.18 -17.48 -14.04
CA VAL A 299 8.88 -18.02 -14.46
C VAL A 299 7.81 -17.14 -13.83
N GLY A 300 7.04 -16.47 -14.67
CA GLY A 300 5.97 -15.59 -14.24
C GLY A 300 4.60 -16.27 -14.35
N MET A 301 3.77 -16.20 -13.30
CA MET A 301 2.44 -16.82 -13.32
C MET A 301 1.34 -15.89 -12.79
N PRO A 302 0.21 -15.74 -13.49
CA PRO A 302 -0.97 -15.12 -12.91
C PRO A 302 -1.59 -15.99 -11.81
N TYR A 303 -2.07 -15.38 -10.72
CA TYR A 303 -2.63 -16.12 -9.57
C TYR A 303 -4.18 -16.16 -9.54
N HIS A 304 -4.82 -16.00 -10.69
CA HIS A 304 -6.27 -15.80 -10.77
C HIS A 304 -7.11 -17.07 -10.80
N TRP A 305 -6.51 -18.26 -10.87
CA TRP A 305 -7.25 -19.52 -11.03
C TRP A 305 -7.32 -20.33 -9.74
N GLY A 306 -8.33 -21.21 -9.72
CA GLY A 306 -8.61 -22.14 -8.63
C GLY A 306 -9.71 -23.11 -9.07
N PHE A 307 -10.05 -24.04 -8.20
CA PHE A 307 -10.85 -25.21 -8.54
C PHE A 307 -12.32 -24.94 -8.91
N ALA A 308 -12.94 -23.85 -8.44
CA ALA A 308 -14.37 -23.59 -8.62
C ALA A 308 -14.65 -22.28 -9.37
N SER A 309 -15.16 -22.38 -10.60
CA SER A 309 -15.82 -21.31 -11.40
C SER A 309 -16.23 -21.89 -12.78
N LEU A 310 -16.67 -21.03 -13.71
CA LEU A 310 -16.81 -21.39 -15.14
C LEU A 310 -15.48 -21.65 -15.85
N SER A 311 -14.35 -21.18 -15.31
CA SER A 311 -12.98 -21.44 -15.80
C SER A 311 -12.12 -21.98 -14.64
N PRO A 312 -12.22 -23.28 -14.29
CA PRO A 312 -11.36 -23.87 -13.27
C PRO A 312 -9.92 -23.99 -13.78
N GLY A 313 -8.95 -23.89 -12.88
CA GLY A 313 -7.53 -24.00 -13.24
C GLY A 313 -6.63 -24.11 -12.01
N ALA A 314 -5.34 -24.37 -12.26
CA ALA A 314 -4.34 -24.48 -11.22
C ALA A 314 -4.16 -23.15 -10.45
N SER A 315 -3.96 -23.24 -9.13
CA SER A 315 -3.65 -22.10 -8.29
C SER A 315 -2.13 -21.92 -8.21
N ALA A 316 -1.63 -20.74 -8.58
CA ALA A 316 -0.20 -20.45 -8.44
C ALA A 316 0.26 -20.52 -6.98
N ASN A 317 -0.64 -20.27 -6.01
CA ASN A 317 -0.33 -20.35 -4.60
C ASN A 317 -0.03 -21.78 -4.11
N ASP A 318 -0.36 -22.80 -4.90
CA ASP A 318 -0.06 -24.21 -4.56
C ASP A 318 1.46 -24.49 -4.59
N ILE A 319 2.23 -23.58 -5.21
CA ILE A 319 3.68 -23.69 -5.34
C ILE A 319 4.46 -22.52 -4.73
N THR A 320 3.79 -21.52 -4.12
CA THR A 320 4.44 -20.37 -3.45
C THR A 320 4.89 -20.67 -2.02
N ILE A 321 5.91 -19.96 -1.55
CA ILE A 321 6.41 -20.09 -0.16
C ILE A 321 5.59 -19.23 0.83
N ALA A 322 5.46 -19.72 2.05
CA ALA A 322 4.97 -18.98 3.21
C ALA A 322 6.14 -18.51 4.10
N ALA A 323 7.01 -17.69 3.53
CA ALA A 323 7.96 -16.85 4.26
C ALA A 323 7.33 -15.47 4.43
N LEU A 324 7.22 -14.97 5.66
CA LEU A 324 6.42 -13.79 5.96
C LEU A 324 7.30 -12.58 6.25
N ASP A 325 6.85 -11.42 5.77
CA ASP A 325 7.35 -10.12 6.20
C ASP A 325 7.28 -10.02 7.74
N PRO A 326 8.37 -9.62 8.41
CA PRO A 326 8.46 -9.63 9.86
C PRO A 326 7.51 -8.65 10.56
N GLY A 327 7.09 -7.57 9.88
CA GLY A 327 6.18 -6.58 10.44
C GLY A 327 4.71 -6.90 10.16
N ALA A 328 4.38 -7.21 8.91
CA ALA A 328 3.02 -7.36 8.42
C ALA A 328 2.53 -8.81 8.36
N SER A 329 3.42 -9.80 8.55
CA SER A 329 3.12 -11.23 8.38
C SER A 329 2.59 -11.58 6.97
N ILE A 330 2.95 -10.81 5.94
CA ILE A 330 2.52 -11.05 4.55
C ILE A 330 3.50 -12.00 3.87
N MET A 331 2.98 -13.03 3.19
CA MET A 331 3.78 -14.03 2.49
C MET A 331 4.56 -13.49 1.28
N GLU A 332 5.73 -14.08 1.03
CA GLU A 332 6.63 -13.82 -0.09
C GLU A 332 6.11 -14.42 -1.41
N TYR A 333 5.09 -13.78 -2.00
CA TYR A 333 4.47 -14.24 -3.25
C TYR A 333 5.22 -13.84 -4.53
N LYS A 334 6.20 -12.95 -4.43
CA LYS A 334 6.85 -12.32 -5.58
C LYS A 334 8.17 -12.96 -5.94
N VAL A 335 8.77 -13.69 -5.01
CA VAL A 335 10.03 -14.41 -5.21
C VAL A 335 9.96 -15.70 -4.40
N CYS A 336 10.01 -16.84 -5.07
CA CYS A 336 10.47 -18.08 -4.47
C CYS A 336 11.10 -18.93 -5.59
N LEU A 337 11.53 -20.14 -5.29
CA LEU A 337 12.17 -20.99 -6.28
C LEU A 337 11.20 -22.01 -6.89
N CYS A 338 11.37 -22.23 -8.19
CA CYS A 338 10.68 -23.26 -8.95
C CYS A 338 11.61 -23.95 -9.96
N ASN A 339 11.11 -25.05 -10.50
CA ASN A 339 11.60 -25.69 -11.71
C ASN A 339 10.45 -25.72 -12.73
N ILE A 340 10.79 -25.80 -14.00
CA ILE A 340 9.83 -25.91 -15.10
C ILE A 340 10.36 -26.87 -16.15
N ARG A 341 9.48 -27.74 -16.64
CA ARG A 341 9.77 -28.70 -17.71
C ARG A 341 8.56 -28.90 -18.60
N ARG A 342 8.77 -29.40 -19.81
CA ARG A 342 7.68 -29.87 -20.66
C ARG A 342 6.86 -30.93 -19.93
N ALA A 343 5.55 -30.80 -19.93
CA ALA A 343 4.66 -31.81 -19.37
C ALA A 343 4.57 -32.99 -20.34
N ASN A 344 4.67 -34.21 -19.79
CA ASN A 344 4.34 -35.43 -20.51
C ASN A 344 2.83 -35.53 -20.75
#